data_AF-A0A4V2NUS3-F1
#
_entry.id   AF-A0A4V2NUS3-F1
#
_cell.length_a   1.000
_cell.length_b   1.000
_cell.length_c   1.000
_cell.angle_alpha   90.00
_cell.angle_beta   90.00
_cell.angle_gamma   90.00
#
_symmetry.space_group_name_H-M   'P 1'
#
loop_
_entity.id
_entity.type
_entity.pdbx_description
1 polymer ?
#
loop_
_entity_poly.entity_id
_entity_poly.type
_entity_poly.pdbx_seq_one_letter_code
_entity_poly.pdbx_strand_id
1 'polypeptide(L)'
;MNKNRGVLKMSNNLEQEKIGELVDRFYSKLTKDSYYSTMFAERRVDIELLKSRQRSFISRLVTDDSPADDERNVKQVNERHPFQTTPERAGIWMSTMEETIHEMEMEESIKLMLVEKIGKLMNYLINK
;
A
#
# COMPACT_ATOMS: atom_id res chain seq x y z
N MET A 1 -0.32 44.50 4.36
CA MET A 1 0.66 43.66 3.65
C MET A 1 0.42 42.20 4.02
N ASN A 2 0.43 41.33 3.02
CA ASN A 2 0.24 39.87 3.04
C ASN A 2 1.06 39.17 4.15
N LYS A 3 0.41 38.30 4.95
CA LYS A 3 0.34 36.84 4.80
C LYS A 3 1.72 36.16 4.71
N ASN A 4 2.10 35.50 5.80
CA ASN A 4 2.55 34.10 5.76
C ASN A 4 2.43 33.51 7.17
N ARG A 5 1.23 33.01 7.49
CA ARG A 5 1.12 31.89 8.43
C ARG A 5 1.79 30.73 7.72
N GLY A 6 3.01 30.39 8.14
CA GLY A 6 3.66 29.17 7.72
C GLY A 6 2.71 28.03 8.00
N VAL A 7 2.14 27.47 6.94
CA VAL A 7 1.44 26.20 7.00
C VAL A 7 2.48 25.22 7.50
N LEU A 8 2.35 24.77 8.75
CA LEU A 8 3.04 23.56 9.18
C LEU A 8 2.60 22.48 8.20
N LYS A 9 3.44 22.16 7.22
CA LYS A 9 3.45 20.81 6.67
C LYS A 9 3.81 19.92 7.86
N MET A 10 2.79 19.42 8.57
CA MET A 10 2.99 18.29 9.45
C MET A 10 3.46 17.18 8.53
N SER A 11 4.76 16.89 8.56
CA SER A 11 5.29 15.70 7.93
C SER A 11 4.63 14.52 8.64
N ASN A 12 3.56 13.98 8.05
CA ASN A 12 2.92 12.74 8.46
C ASN A 12 3.86 11.58 8.14
N ASN A 13 5.04 11.59 8.76
CA ASN A 13 6.06 10.57 8.55
C ASN A 13 5.64 9.35 9.34
N LEU A 14 5.20 8.31 8.62
CA LEU A 14 5.01 7.00 9.21
C LEU A 14 6.38 6.38 9.53
N GLU A 15 6.57 5.98 10.77
CA GLU A 15 7.81 5.34 11.23
C GLU A 15 8.06 4.03 10.48
N GLN A 16 9.33 3.73 10.18
CA GLN A 16 9.72 2.50 9.46
C GLN A 16 9.28 1.24 10.20
N GLU A 17 9.26 1.27 11.53
CA GLU A 17 8.75 0.18 12.36
C GLU A 17 7.26 -0.09 12.09
N LYS A 18 6.44 0.98 11.99
CA LYS A 18 5.02 0.86 11.66
C LYS A 18 4.79 0.37 10.24
N ILE A 19 5.63 0.76 9.28
CA ILE A 19 5.58 0.19 7.91
C ILE A 19 5.90 -1.31 7.94
N GLY A 20 6.91 -1.71 8.73
CA GLY A 20 7.25 -3.11 8.94
C GLY A 20 6.07 -3.90 9.50
N GLU A 21 5.51 -3.41 10.61
CA GLU A 21 4.35 -3.99 11.28
C GLU A 21 3.13 -4.12 10.34
N LEU A 22 2.81 -3.06 9.58
CA LEU A 22 1.72 -3.05 8.61
C LEU A 22 1.88 -4.19 7.60
N VAL A 23 3.06 -4.32 7.01
CA VAL A 23 3.33 -5.34 5.99
C VAL A 23 3.28 -6.74 6.60
N ASP A 24 3.83 -6.95 7.79
CA ASP A 24 3.79 -8.28 8.43
C ASP A 24 2.37 -8.71 8.80
N ARG A 25 1.58 -7.81 9.40
CA ARG A 25 0.17 -8.07 9.71
C ARG A 25 -0.64 -8.32 8.43
N PHE A 26 -0.40 -7.52 7.40
CA PHE A 26 -1.07 -7.67 6.10
C PHE A 26 -0.83 -9.06 5.50
N TYR A 27 0.41 -9.53 5.37
CA TYR A 27 0.68 -10.87 4.83
C TYR A 27 0.20 -11.98 5.76
N SER A 28 0.21 -11.79 7.08
CA SER A 28 -0.37 -12.75 8.02
C SER A 28 -1.88 -12.92 7.83
N LYS A 29 -2.58 -11.88 7.36
CA LYS A 29 -4.01 -11.95 7.02
C LYS A 29 -4.22 -12.46 5.60
N LEU A 30 -3.51 -11.92 4.62
CA LEU A 30 -3.65 -12.25 3.21
C LEU A 30 -3.43 -13.75 2.93
N THR A 31 -2.48 -14.37 3.61
CA THR A 31 -2.16 -15.80 3.46
C THR A 31 -3.21 -16.74 4.07
N LYS A 32 -4.21 -16.21 4.79
CA LYS A 32 -5.39 -16.98 5.24
C LYS A 32 -6.45 -17.10 4.15
N ASP A 33 -6.45 -16.21 3.15
CA ASP A 33 -7.30 -16.34 1.99
C ASP A 33 -6.82 -17.51 1.11
N SER A 34 -7.75 -18.39 0.73
CA SER A 34 -7.43 -19.65 0.05
C SER A 34 -6.81 -19.42 -1.33
N TYR A 35 -7.21 -18.36 -2.03
CA TYR A 35 -6.64 -18.03 -3.33
C TYR A 35 -5.20 -17.57 -3.20
N TYR A 36 -4.92 -16.60 -2.31
CA TYR A 36 -3.56 -16.09 -2.14
C TYR A 36 -2.61 -17.17 -1.60
N SER A 37 -3.07 -17.96 -0.63
CA SER A 37 -2.31 -19.09 -0.10
C SER A 37 -1.93 -20.09 -1.19
N THR A 38 -2.91 -20.52 -2.00
CA THR A 38 -2.70 -21.48 -3.09
C THR A 38 -1.79 -20.89 -4.18
N MET A 39 -2.06 -19.66 -4.62
CA MET A 39 -1.31 -19.00 -5.69
C MET A 39 0.16 -18.79 -5.31
N PHE A 40 0.44 -18.40 -4.06
CA PHE A 40 1.81 -18.27 -3.57
C PHE A 40 2.52 -19.63 -3.52
N ALA A 41 1.84 -20.70 -3.10
CA ALA A 41 2.41 -22.05 -3.06
C ALA A 41 2.72 -22.59 -4.47
N GLU A 42 1.75 -22.52 -5.39
CA GLU A 42 1.90 -23.00 -6.78
C GLU A 42 3.04 -22.29 -7.51
N ARG A 43 3.17 -20.98 -7.30
CA ARG A 43 4.21 -20.16 -7.93
C ARG A 43 5.52 -20.12 -7.15
N ARG A 44 5.63 -20.85 -6.03
CA ARG A 44 6.81 -20.88 -5.14
C ARG A 44 7.28 -19.46 -4.78
N VAL A 45 6.33 -18.62 -4.40
CA VAL A 45 6.58 -17.21 -4.09
C VAL A 45 7.35 -17.08 -2.79
N ASP A 46 8.45 -16.32 -2.83
CA ASP A 46 9.16 -15.87 -1.64
C ASP A 46 8.40 -14.68 -1.01
N ILE A 47 7.62 -14.99 0.02
CA ILE A 47 6.81 -14.01 0.75
C ILE A 47 7.69 -12.97 1.46
N GLU A 48 8.87 -13.34 1.96
CA GLU A 48 9.76 -12.40 2.65
C GLU A 48 10.36 -11.39 1.68
N LEU A 49 10.69 -11.83 0.46
CA LEU A 49 11.07 -10.92 -0.62
C LEU A 49 9.91 -9.98 -1.03
N LEU A 50 8.67 -10.49 -1.08
CA LEU A 50 7.50 -9.64 -1.35
C LEU A 50 7.27 -8.60 -0.26
N LYS A 51 7.33 -9.01 1.01
CA LYS A 51 7.24 -8.10 2.16
C LYS A 51 8.31 -7.02 2.09
N SER A 52 9.57 -7.39 1.85
CA SER A 52 10.68 -6.44 1.70
C SER A 52 10.39 -5.39 0.61
N ARG A 53 9.95 -5.84 -0.57
CA ARG A 53 9.57 -4.95 -1.69
C ARG A 53 8.40 -4.04 -1.33
N GLN A 54 7.40 -4.56 -0.62
CA GLN A 54 6.22 -3.79 -0.22
C GLN A 54 6.55 -2.75 0.86
N ARG A 55 7.41 -3.07 1.84
CA ARG A 55 7.92 -2.10 2.82
C ARG A 55 8.63 -0.94 2.12
N SER A 56 9.55 -1.22 1.19
CA SER A 56 10.24 -0.17 0.42
C SER A 56 9.29 0.62 -0.50
N PHE A 57 8.20 0.01 -0.95
CA PHE A 57 7.18 0.72 -1.72
C PHE A 57 6.38 1.68 -0.84
N ILE A 58 5.81 1.20 0.27
CA ILE A 58 5.04 2.02 1.21
C ILE A 58 5.90 3.15 1.77
N SER A 59 7.17 2.88 2.12
CA SER A 59 8.09 3.91 2.60
C SER A 59 8.30 5.05 1.60
N ARG A 60 8.24 4.80 0.29
CA ARG A 60 8.31 5.86 -0.72
C ARG A 60 6.95 6.52 -0.90
N LEU A 61 5.88 5.74 -0.92
CA LEU A 61 4.51 6.23 -1.06
C LEU A 61 4.13 7.27 0.02
N VAL A 62 4.60 7.08 1.25
CA VAL A 62 4.34 8.02 2.36
C VAL A 62 5.22 9.27 2.34
N THR A 63 6.37 9.23 1.65
CA THR A 63 7.26 10.40 1.50
C THR A 63 6.96 11.23 0.25
N ASP A 64 6.35 10.60 -0.74
CA ASP A 64 6.08 11.16 -2.06
C ASP A 64 4.74 11.92 -2.04
N ASP A 65 4.79 13.25 -2.17
CA ASP A 65 3.62 14.15 -2.10
C ASP A 65 3.29 14.86 -3.43
N SER A 66 4.00 14.55 -4.53
CA SER A 66 3.83 15.26 -5.81
C SER A 66 3.08 14.44 -6.87
N PRO A 67 2.36 15.10 -7.81
CA PRO A 67 1.71 14.41 -8.93
C PRO A 67 2.67 13.62 -9.84
N ALA A 68 3.92 14.06 -9.95
CA ALA A 68 4.96 13.33 -10.69
C ALA A 68 5.30 11.99 -10.02
N ASP A 69 5.17 11.93 -8.69
CA ASP A 69 5.36 10.70 -7.94
C ASP A 69 4.19 9.74 -8.13
N ASP A 70 2.97 10.24 -8.25
CA ASP A 70 1.78 9.43 -8.53
C ASP A 70 1.91 8.68 -9.88
N GLU A 71 2.28 9.38 -10.97
CA GLU A 71 2.49 8.75 -12.28
C GLU A 71 3.61 7.69 -12.24
N ARG A 72 4.70 7.97 -11.52
CA ARG A 72 5.80 7.02 -11.33
C ARG A 72 5.35 5.80 -10.53
N ASN A 73 4.57 5.99 -9.47
CA ASN A 73 4.05 4.92 -8.63
C ASN A 73 3.07 4.03 -9.40
N VAL A 74 2.17 4.63 -10.17
CA VAL A 74 1.26 3.94 -11.10
C VAL A 74 2.05 3.11 -12.11
N LYS A 75 3.06 3.69 -12.78
CA LYS A 75 3.88 2.99 -13.76
C LYS A 75 4.60 1.79 -13.14
N GLN A 76 5.21 1.96 -11.96
CA GLN A 76 5.93 0.89 -11.28
C GLN A 76 4.98 -0.24 -10.83
N VAL A 77 3.80 0.11 -10.32
CA VAL A 77 2.77 -0.86 -9.93
C VAL A 77 2.32 -1.65 -11.16
N ASN A 78 2.09 -0.98 -12.28
CA ASN A 78 1.71 -1.61 -13.55
C ASN A 78 2.79 -2.57 -14.09
N GLU A 79 4.05 -2.17 -14.09
CA GLU A 79 5.18 -3.01 -14.55
C GLU A 79 5.37 -4.26 -13.69
N ARG A 80 5.07 -4.17 -12.38
CA ARG A 80 5.25 -5.26 -11.42
C ARG A 80 4.05 -6.20 -11.31
N HIS A 81 2.90 -5.79 -11.84
CA HIS A 81 1.69 -6.61 -11.91
C HIS A 81 1.30 -6.86 -13.39
N PRO A 82 2.16 -7.51 -14.19
CA PRO A 82 1.89 -7.77 -15.61
C PRO A 82 0.74 -8.76 -15.83
N PHE A 83 0.38 -9.53 -14.79
CA PHE A 83 -0.79 -10.41 -14.81
C PHE A 83 -2.02 -9.61 -14.39
N GLN A 84 -3.09 -9.66 -15.19
CA GLN A 84 -4.37 -9.08 -14.81
C GLN A 84 -4.85 -9.75 -13.52
N THR A 85 -4.82 -8.99 -12.43
CA THR A 85 -5.51 -9.36 -11.20
C THR A 85 -6.99 -9.11 -11.47
N THR A 86 -7.82 -10.15 -11.40
CA THR A 86 -9.27 -9.96 -11.57
C THR A 86 -9.79 -8.97 -10.51
N PRO A 87 -10.84 -8.18 -10.81
CA PRO A 87 -11.38 -7.20 -9.86
C PRO A 87 -11.68 -7.79 -8.46
N GLU A 88 -12.19 -9.02 -8.41
CA GLU A 88 -12.47 -9.74 -7.16
C GLU A 88 -11.21 -9.91 -6.29
N ARG A 89 -10.10 -10.37 -6.88
CA ARG A 89 -8.84 -10.58 -6.15
C ARG A 89 -8.23 -9.26 -5.69
N ALA A 90 -8.26 -8.25 -6.55
CA ALA A 90 -7.84 -6.91 -6.17
C ALA A 90 -8.67 -6.36 -5.00
N GLY A 91 -9.98 -6.65 -4.99
CA GLY A 91 -10.88 -6.31 -3.88
C GLY A 91 -10.52 -7.02 -2.57
N ILE A 92 -10.22 -8.31 -2.60
CA ILE A 92 -9.76 -9.07 -1.40
C ILE A 92 -8.45 -8.47 -0.86
N TRP A 93 -7.49 -8.21 -1.75
CA TRP A 93 -6.22 -7.57 -1.37
C TRP A 93 -6.44 -6.21 -0.73
N MET A 94 -7.25 -5.36 -1.36
CA MET A 94 -7.52 -3.99 -0.86
C MET A 94 -8.25 -4.04 0.48
N SER A 95 -9.28 -4.87 0.60
CA SER A 95 -10.04 -5.01 1.86
C SER A 95 -9.14 -5.51 2.99
N THR A 96 -8.25 -6.46 2.71
CA THR A 96 -7.28 -6.96 3.70
C THR A 96 -6.31 -5.86 4.13
N MET A 97 -5.86 -5.01 3.20
CA MET A 97 -4.98 -3.87 3.50
C MET A 97 -5.70 -2.83 4.35
N GLU A 98 -6.92 -2.42 3.97
CA GLU A 98 -7.73 -1.46 4.71
C GLU A 98 -8.01 -1.94 6.15
N GLU A 99 -8.45 -3.20 6.30
CA GLU A 99 -8.68 -3.81 7.60
C GLU A 99 -7.40 -3.77 8.46
N THR A 100 -6.24 -4.11 7.87
CA THR A 100 -4.96 -4.07 8.58
C THR A 100 -4.61 -2.66 9.03
N ILE A 101 -4.79 -1.64 8.18
CA ILE A 101 -4.52 -0.24 8.52
C ILE A 101 -5.45 0.24 9.64
N HIS A 102 -6.73 -0.13 9.59
CA HIS A 102 -7.71 0.28 10.60
C HIS A 102 -7.41 -0.29 11.98
N GLU A 103 -6.96 -1.54 12.07
CA GLU A 103 -6.58 -2.20 13.32
C GLU A 103 -5.30 -1.69 13.97
N MET A 104 -4.42 -1.06 13.20
CA MET A 104 -3.15 -0.58 13.72
C MET A 104 -3.32 0.65 14.61
N GLU A 105 -2.48 0.76 15.63
CA GLU A 105 -2.36 1.97 16.44
C GLU A 105 -1.52 3.01 15.69
N MET A 106 -2.19 3.89 14.96
CA MET A 106 -1.65 5.00 14.16
C MET A 106 -2.63 6.17 14.21
N GLU A 107 -2.16 7.39 13.95
CA GLU A 107 -3.07 8.54 13.80
C GLU A 107 -4.07 8.31 12.65
N GLU A 108 -5.31 8.72 12.87
CA GLU A 108 -6.39 8.56 11.88
C GLU A 108 -6.07 9.27 10.56
N SER A 109 -5.40 10.43 10.64
CA SER A 109 -4.91 11.18 9.48
C SER A 109 -3.97 10.35 8.60
N ILE A 110 -3.09 9.55 9.20
CA ILE A 110 -2.16 8.66 8.52
C ILE A 110 -2.89 7.47 7.91
N LYS A 111 -3.84 6.87 8.65
CA LYS A 111 -4.67 5.77 8.16
C LYS A 111 -5.42 6.17 6.89
N LEU A 112 -6.13 7.30 6.94
CA LEU A 112 -6.89 7.83 5.80
C LEU A 112 -5.99 8.12 4.59
N MET A 113 -4.83 8.74 4.82
CA MET A 113 -3.86 9.01 3.75
C MET A 113 -3.35 7.72 3.08
N LEU A 114 -3.01 6.68 3.87
CA LEU A 114 -2.57 5.40 3.32
C LEU A 114 -3.65 4.73 2.49
N VAL A 115 -4.87 4.65 3.02
CA VAL A 115 -6.02 4.06 2.30
C VAL A 115 -6.28 4.80 1.00
N GLU A 116 -6.26 6.14 1.02
CA GLU A 116 -6.45 6.94 -0.19
C GLU A 116 -5.34 6.70 -1.24
N LYS A 117 -4.07 6.76 -0.83
CA LYS A 117 -2.93 6.59 -1.75
C LYS A 117 -2.91 5.17 -2.35
N ILE A 118 -3.09 4.14 -1.52
CA ILE A 118 -3.11 2.74 -1.99
C ILE A 118 -4.35 2.48 -2.85
N GLY A 119 -5.51 3.00 -2.46
CA GLY A 119 -6.77 2.84 -3.19
C GLY A 119 -6.71 3.42 -4.60
N LYS A 120 -6.09 4.60 -4.79
CA LYS A 120 -5.85 5.19 -6.13
C LYS A 120 -5.05 4.25 -7.03
N LEU A 121 -4.00 3.63 -6.50
CA LEU A 121 -3.15 2.68 -7.23
C LEU A 121 -3.91 1.39 -7.58
N MET A 122 -4.70 0.87 -6.65
CA MET A 122 -5.52 -0.33 -6.87
C MET A 122 -6.61 -0.09 -7.90
N ASN A 123 -7.27 1.07 -7.88
CA ASN A 123 -8.26 1.44 -8.88
C ASN A 123 -7.66 1.50 -10.29
N TYR A 124 -6.42 1.98 -10.43
CA TYR A 124 -5.71 1.95 -11.71
C TYR A 124 -5.45 0.52 -12.18
N LEU A 125 -5.05 -0.39 -11.28
CA LEU A 125 -4.82 -1.79 -11.62
C LEU A 125 -6.09 -2.53 -12.05
N ILE A 126 -7.23 -2.23 -11.44
CA ILE A 126 -8.52 -2.89 -11.71
C ILE A 126 -9.14 -2.42 -13.01
N ASN A 127 -9.08 -1.11 -13.30
CA ASN A 127 -9.75 -0.49 -14.44
C ASN A 127 -8.91 -0.50 -15.73
N LYS A 128 -7.86 -1.33 -15.78
CA LYS A 128 -6.95 -1.49 -16.93
C LYS A 128 -7.44 -2.60 -17.86
#